data_AF-A0A8R7U6S2-F1
#
_entry.id   AF-A0A8R7U6S2-F1
#
_cell.length_a   1.000
_cell.length_b   1.000
_cell.length_c   1.000
_cell.angle_alpha   90.00
_cell.angle_beta   90.00
_cell.angle_gamma   90.00
#
_symmetry.space_group_name_H-M   'P 1'
#
loop_
_entity.id
_entity.type
_entity.pdbx_description
1 polymer ?
#
loop_
_entity_poly.entity_id
_entity_poly.type
_entity_poly.pdbx_seq_one_letter_code
_entity_poly.pdbx_strand_id
1 'polypeptide(L)'
;MATPTVDGAREVLSYLGCKDATGRDIIQKVVITDLREEVVVYIKGTPFVLRELDQPVDTLKHVGISGPMVENIEARLKEDILSEVKQLEGRLLLHQEEFNTATNQCSVLGYWEHIDLEDVMTPAEVYSTLRDQGYCIDYKRIPLTREREALAADVDSIQSSINESSRYYLFISHTGYGGVAYAMAITCLRLGADAKFVMEQTAETHFVSSSLTKSVSVKTFTDIALRQGDYRDILNLTRALIHGPKSKEEVDKVIDRCVGAGDLREDILQYRKALRDCSHDDDDEARSYLMDMGTKALRRYFFLITFRSYVHCTSLHEVTFASWMEARPELGHLCDNLKLDR
;
A
#
# COMPACT_ATOMS: atom_id res chain seq x y z
N MET A 1 -2.85 -5.01 -5.98
CA MET A 1 -3.44 -6.36 -6.05
C MET A 1 -2.98 -7.18 -4.86
N ALA A 2 -3.78 -8.18 -4.47
CA ALA A 2 -3.37 -9.18 -3.50
C ALA A 2 -2.22 -10.05 -4.06
N THR A 3 -1.60 -10.86 -3.20
CA THR A 3 -0.52 -11.77 -3.61
C THR A 3 -1.01 -12.74 -4.67
N PRO A 4 -0.44 -12.73 -5.90
CA PRO A 4 -0.86 -13.64 -6.96
C PRO A 4 -0.13 -14.98 -6.89
N THR A 5 -0.74 -16.01 -7.47
CA THR A 5 0.01 -17.18 -7.98
C THR A 5 0.91 -16.77 -9.13
N VAL A 6 1.91 -17.58 -9.47
CA VAL A 6 2.78 -17.32 -10.64
C VAL A 6 1.95 -17.22 -11.93
N ASP A 7 0.93 -18.07 -12.08
CA ASP A 7 0.02 -18.04 -13.22
C ASP A 7 -0.83 -16.78 -13.23
N GLY A 8 -1.40 -16.38 -12.09
CA GLY A 8 -2.16 -15.13 -11.98
C GLY A 8 -1.31 -13.90 -12.29
N ALA A 9 -0.05 -13.87 -11.84
CA ALA A 9 0.89 -12.81 -12.20
C ALA A 9 1.13 -12.79 -13.72
N ARG A 10 1.30 -13.96 -14.33
CA ARG A 10 1.50 -14.08 -15.79
C ARG A 10 0.30 -13.57 -16.58
N GLU A 11 -0.92 -13.90 -16.14
CA GLU A 11 -2.16 -13.44 -16.77
C GLU A 11 -2.28 -11.91 -16.71
N VAL A 12 -2.03 -11.31 -15.54
CA VAL A 12 -2.04 -9.85 -15.39
C VAL A 12 -1.00 -9.19 -16.29
N LEU A 13 0.24 -9.69 -16.30
CA LEU A 13 1.30 -9.12 -17.13
C LEU A 13 1.01 -9.29 -18.64
N SER A 14 0.41 -10.40 -19.03
CA SER A 14 0.00 -10.62 -20.43
C SER A 14 -1.12 -9.66 -20.83
N TYR A 15 -2.11 -9.47 -19.96
CA TYR A 15 -3.18 -8.50 -20.16
C TYR A 15 -2.66 -7.06 -20.31
N LEU A 16 -1.61 -6.70 -19.57
CA LEU A 16 -0.97 -5.39 -19.66
C LEU A 16 -0.07 -5.23 -20.90
N GLY A 17 0.09 -6.27 -21.72
CA GLY A 17 0.94 -6.22 -22.91
C GLY A 17 2.44 -6.21 -22.60
N CYS A 18 2.85 -6.81 -21.49
CA CYS A 18 4.25 -6.86 -21.05
C CYS A 18 5.14 -7.80 -21.86
N LYS A 19 4.57 -8.60 -22.76
CA LYS A 19 5.28 -9.58 -23.57
C LYS A 19 4.72 -9.56 -24.99
N ASP A 20 5.62 -9.55 -25.97
CA ASP A 20 5.22 -9.62 -27.37
C ASP A 20 4.84 -11.05 -27.75
N ALA A 21 3.54 -11.27 -27.93
CA ALA A 21 3.02 -12.57 -28.34
C ALA A 21 3.05 -12.78 -29.87
N THR A 22 3.20 -11.71 -30.67
CA THR A 22 2.96 -11.76 -32.13
C THR A 22 4.08 -11.16 -33.00
N GLY A 23 5.10 -10.54 -32.40
CA GLY A 23 6.20 -9.88 -33.11
C GLY A 23 5.87 -8.46 -33.59
N ARG A 24 4.70 -7.91 -33.21
CA ARG A 24 4.10 -6.71 -33.84
C ARG A 24 3.61 -5.66 -32.86
N ASP A 25 3.58 -5.97 -31.57
CA ASP A 25 3.01 -5.09 -30.55
C ASP A 25 4.08 -4.30 -29.80
N ILE A 26 3.74 -3.06 -29.42
CA ILE A 26 4.58 -2.24 -28.55
C ILE A 26 4.52 -2.84 -27.15
N ILE A 27 5.62 -3.48 -26.74
CA ILE A 27 5.78 -4.05 -25.41
C ILE A 27 5.66 -2.95 -24.36
N GLN A 28 4.76 -3.13 -23.40
CA GLN A 28 4.56 -2.18 -22.32
C GLN A 28 5.48 -2.52 -21.15
N LYS A 29 6.23 -1.53 -20.68
CA LYS A 29 7.04 -1.68 -19.48
C LYS A 29 6.18 -1.52 -18.23
N VAL A 30 6.35 -2.43 -17.28
CA VAL A 30 5.61 -2.45 -16.01
C VAL A 30 6.56 -2.46 -14.82
N VAL A 31 6.36 -1.51 -13.90
CA VAL A 31 7.07 -1.50 -12.61
C VAL A 31 6.21 -2.22 -11.59
N ILE A 32 6.76 -3.27 -10.97
CA ILE A 32 6.14 -4.05 -9.91
C ILE A 32 6.81 -3.68 -8.60
N THR A 33 6.03 -3.09 -7.69
CA THR A 33 6.47 -2.77 -6.34
C THR A 33 5.77 -3.69 -5.35
N ASP A 34 6.54 -4.56 -4.71
CA ASP A 34 6.05 -5.45 -3.68
C ASP A 34 6.16 -4.77 -2.30
N LEU A 35 5.01 -4.51 -1.69
CA LEU A 35 4.87 -3.75 -0.45
C LEU A 35 4.84 -4.63 0.81
N ARG A 36 5.03 -5.94 0.66
CA ARG A 36 4.89 -6.90 1.76
C ARG A 36 6.06 -6.84 2.73
N GLU A 37 5.76 -6.76 4.03
CA GLU A 37 6.73 -6.98 5.12
C GLU A 37 6.82 -8.48 5.49
N GLU A 38 5.82 -9.24 5.08
CA GLU A 38 5.69 -10.67 5.31
C GLU A 38 6.70 -11.46 4.50
N VAL A 39 7.31 -12.49 5.09
CA VAL A 39 8.18 -13.42 4.37
C VAL A 39 7.32 -14.35 3.53
N VAL A 40 7.51 -14.33 2.21
CA VAL A 40 6.73 -15.16 1.27
C VAL A 40 7.64 -16.12 0.52
N VAL A 41 7.17 -17.34 0.30
CA VAL A 41 7.79 -18.33 -0.57
C VAL A 41 6.74 -18.87 -1.55
N TYR A 42 7.14 -19.15 -2.77
CA TYR A 42 6.30 -19.81 -3.76
C TYR A 42 6.66 -21.29 -3.81
N ILE A 43 5.65 -22.15 -3.71
CA ILE A 43 5.75 -23.60 -3.84
C ILE A 43 4.81 -24.03 -4.96
N LYS A 44 5.37 -24.63 -6.03
CA LYS A 44 4.64 -25.00 -7.25
C LYS A 44 3.82 -23.84 -7.83
N GLY A 45 4.38 -22.64 -7.74
CA GLY A 45 3.74 -21.41 -8.21
C GLY A 45 2.63 -20.84 -7.31
N THR A 46 2.34 -21.48 -6.16
CA THR A 46 1.39 -20.98 -5.15
C THR A 46 2.15 -20.26 -4.03
N PRO A 47 1.74 -19.04 -3.64
CA PRO A 47 2.40 -18.28 -2.58
C PRO A 47 2.00 -18.80 -1.18
N PHE A 48 2.98 -18.96 -0.30
CA PHE A 48 2.84 -19.28 1.11
C PHE A 48 3.53 -18.21 1.95
N VAL A 49 2.95 -17.91 3.10
CA VAL A 49 3.45 -16.91 4.03
C VAL A 49 3.97 -17.60 5.28
N LEU A 50 5.15 -17.20 5.76
CA LEU A 50 5.70 -17.71 7.02
C LEU A 50 4.88 -17.23 8.22
N ARG A 51 4.53 -18.14 9.12
CA ARG A 51 3.77 -17.86 10.34
C ARG A 51 4.32 -18.67 11.51
N GLU A 52 4.07 -18.17 12.72
CA GLU A 52 4.39 -18.90 13.95
C GLU A 52 3.38 -20.04 14.16
N LEU A 53 3.87 -21.16 14.71
CA LEU A 53 3.05 -22.37 14.89
C LEU A 53 1.92 -22.18 15.90
N ASP A 54 2.16 -21.37 16.94
CA ASP A 54 1.20 -21.04 18.00
C ASP A 54 0.25 -19.89 17.63
N GLN A 55 0.56 -19.14 16.58
CA GLN A 55 -0.26 -18.05 16.03
C GLN A 55 -0.50 -18.23 14.52
N PRO A 56 -1.09 -19.36 14.08
CA PRO A 56 -1.15 -19.72 12.67
C PRO A 56 -2.10 -18.85 11.85
N VAL A 57 -2.93 -18.02 12.48
CA VAL A 57 -3.84 -17.05 11.84
C VAL A 57 -3.23 -15.65 11.75
N ASP A 58 -2.18 -15.39 12.51
CA ASP A 58 -1.47 -14.12 12.49
C ASP A 58 -0.28 -14.22 11.56
N THR A 59 -0.10 -13.18 10.76
CA THR A 59 1.05 -13.13 9.87
C THR A 59 2.26 -12.62 10.61
N LEU A 60 3.37 -13.36 10.57
CA LEU A 60 4.63 -12.91 11.14
C LEU A 60 5.13 -11.69 10.36
N LYS A 61 5.09 -10.52 11.01
CA LYS A 61 5.49 -9.23 10.44
C LYS A 61 6.72 -8.72 11.16
N HIS A 62 7.70 -8.24 10.38
CA HIS A 62 8.83 -7.49 10.89
C HIS A 62 8.58 -6.00 10.63
N VAL A 63 7.79 -5.35 11.48
CA VAL A 63 7.38 -3.95 11.26
C VAL A 63 8.62 -3.06 11.07
N GLY A 64 8.71 -2.36 9.93
CA GLY A 64 9.84 -1.48 9.63
C GLY A 64 11.07 -2.17 9.01
N ILE A 65 10.98 -3.45 8.64
CA ILE A 65 12.04 -4.17 7.93
C ILE A 65 12.31 -3.57 6.54
N SER A 66 13.56 -3.59 6.10
CA SER A 66 13.93 -3.16 4.75
C SER A 66 13.70 -4.28 3.72
N GLY A 67 13.42 -3.89 2.46
CA GLY A 67 13.23 -4.85 1.36
C GLY A 67 14.35 -5.88 1.24
N PRO A 68 15.64 -5.47 1.18
CA PRO A 68 16.75 -6.42 1.11
C PRO A 68 16.83 -7.38 2.31
N MET A 69 16.42 -6.93 3.50
CA MET A 69 16.41 -7.79 4.68
C MET A 69 15.29 -8.84 4.60
N VAL A 70 14.10 -8.48 4.11
CA VAL A 70 13.02 -9.46 3.86
C VAL A 70 13.46 -10.47 2.82
N GLU A 71 14.03 -10.02 1.70
CA GLU A 71 14.51 -10.90 0.64
C GLU A 71 15.59 -11.88 1.13
N ASN A 72 16.47 -11.45 2.04
CA ASN A 72 17.45 -12.33 2.69
C ASN A 72 16.78 -13.40 3.57
N ILE A 73 15.71 -13.04 4.31
CA ILE A 73 14.96 -14.01 5.12
C ILE A 73 14.20 -14.98 4.21
N GLU A 74 13.61 -14.51 3.11
CA GLU A 74 12.94 -15.36 2.11
C GLU A 74 13.93 -16.36 1.48
N ALA A 75 15.15 -15.92 1.16
CA ALA A 75 16.21 -16.79 0.63
C ALA A 75 16.61 -17.87 1.64
N ARG A 76 16.78 -17.51 2.92
CA ARG A 76 17.07 -18.47 4.00
C ARG A 76 15.93 -19.45 4.23
N LEU A 77 14.68 -18.97 4.22
CA LEU A 77 13.50 -19.83 4.33
C LEU A 77 13.46 -20.85 3.19
N LYS A 78 13.78 -20.43 1.96
CA LYS A 78 13.93 -21.36 0.84
C LYS A 78 15.00 -22.42 1.11
N GLU A 79 16.18 -22.04 1.61
CA GLU A 79 17.26 -22.99 1.95
C GLU A 79 16.83 -24.00 3.03
N ASP A 80 16.10 -23.54 4.03
CA ASP A 80 15.54 -24.37 5.11
C ASP A 80 14.52 -25.37 4.53
N ILE A 81 13.58 -24.91 3.69
CA ILE A 81 12.60 -25.76 3.00
C ILE A 81 13.30 -26.82 2.15
N LEU A 82 14.29 -26.43 1.33
CA LEU A 82 15.03 -27.37 0.48
C LEU A 82 15.80 -28.41 1.31
N SER A 83 16.25 -28.04 2.50
CA SER A 83 16.91 -28.96 3.43
C SER A 83 15.92 -29.94 4.04
N GLU A 84 14.73 -29.47 4.45
CA GLU A 84 13.64 -30.30 4.98
C GLU A 84 13.12 -31.30 3.93
N VAL A 85 12.85 -30.83 2.72
CA VAL A 85 12.40 -31.65 1.58
C VAL A 85 13.39 -32.79 1.29
N LYS A 86 14.71 -32.52 1.36
CA LYS A 86 15.73 -33.57 1.20
C LYS A 86 15.71 -34.61 2.32
N GLN A 87 15.43 -34.19 3.55
CA GLN A 87 15.37 -35.10 4.70
C GLN A 87 14.09 -35.94 4.74
N LEU A 88 12.98 -35.39 4.26
CA LEU A 88 11.65 -36.01 4.31
C LEU A 88 11.22 -36.69 3.00
N GLU A 89 12.18 -37.06 2.16
CA GLU A 89 11.98 -37.76 0.88
C GLU A 89 11.03 -37.02 -0.06
N GLY A 90 11.24 -35.72 -0.21
CA GLY A 90 10.46 -34.85 -1.09
C GLY A 90 9.18 -34.32 -0.47
N ARG A 91 8.89 -34.55 0.82
CA ARG A 91 7.64 -34.11 1.45
C ARG A 91 7.84 -32.86 2.29
N LEU A 92 6.86 -31.96 2.25
CA LEU A 92 6.76 -30.78 3.12
C LEU A 92 5.34 -30.66 3.67
N LEU A 93 5.23 -30.30 4.94
CA LEU A 93 3.93 -30.03 5.56
C LEU A 93 3.56 -28.57 5.31
N LEU A 94 2.49 -28.36 4.56
CA LEU A 94 1.93 -27.05 4.25
C LEU A 94 0.61 -26.84 4.97
N HIS A 95 0.24 -25.58 5.13
CA HIS A 95 -1.02 -25.20 5.77
C HIS A 95 -1.81 -24.27 4.85
N GLN A 96 -3.11 -24.48 4.77
CA GLN A 96 -4.04 -23.60 4.07
C GLN A 96 -5.16 -23.13 5.00
N GLU A 97 -5.61 -21.91 4.79
CA GLU A 97 -6.81 -21.39 5.42
C GLU A 97 -8.03 -21.81 4.60
N GLU A 98 -9.00 -22.43 5.26
CA GLU A 98 -10.32 -22.71 4.70
C GLU A 98 -11.38 -21.91 5.45
N PHE A 99 -12.12 -21.10 4.70
CA PHE A 99 -13.27 -20.37 5.22
C PHE A 99 -14.55 -21.14 4.93
N ASN A 100 -15.25 -21.51 5.99
CA ASN A 100 -16.55 -22.15 5.90
C ASN A 100 -17.65 -21.08 5.88
N THR A 101 -18.27 -20.90 4.71
CA THR A 101 -19.33 -19.91 4.50
C THR A 101 -20.62 -20.20 5.28
N ALA A 102 -20.88 -21.46 5.64
CA ALA A 102 -22.06 -21.84 6.39
C ALA A 102 -21.92 -21.55 7.89
N THR A 103 -20.72 -21.70 8.44
CA THR A 103 -20.43 -21.42 9.86
C THR A 103 -19.81 -20.05 10.11
N ASN A 104 -19.40 -19.34 9.04
CA ASN A 104 -18.66 -18.09 9.10
C ASN A 104 -17.37 -18.20 9.94
N GLN A 105 -16.69 -19.35 9.84
CA GLN A 105 -15.47 -19.67 10.58
C GLN A 105 -14.31 -19.98 9.63
N CYS A 106 -13.11 -19.58 10.04
CA CYS A 106 -11.86 -19.91 9.35
C CYS A 106 -11.10 -21.00 10.13
N SER A 107 -10.58 -22.00 9.42
CA SER A 107 -9.74 -23.05 10.00
C SER A 107 -8.45 -23.21 9.21
N VAL A 108 -7.37 -23.54 9.90
CA VAL A 108 -6.07 -23.84 9.28
C VAL A 108 -5.92 -25.35 9.16
N LEU A 109 -5.77 -25.86 7.93
CA LEU A 109 -5.62 -27.28 7.65
C LEU A 109 -4.22 -27.59 7.12
N GLY A 110 -3.55 -28.54 7.78
CA GLY A 110 -2.26 -29.06 7.35
C GLY A 110 -2.40 -30.18 6.33
N TYR A 111 -1.58 -30.17 5.29
CA TYR A 111 -1.51 -31.22 4.28
C TYR A 111 -0.07 -31.45 3.82
N TRP A 112 0.25 -32.70 3.51
CA TRP A 112 1.56 -33.08 2.98
C TRP A 112 1.59 -32.91 1.47
N GLU A 113 2.56 -32.15 0.96
CA GLU A 113 2.79 -31.96 -0.45
C GLU A 113 4.14 -32.58 -0.85
N HIS A 114 4.22 -33.18 -2.04
CA HIS A 114 5.49 -33.62 -2.61
C HIS A 114 6.11 -32.49 -3.41
N ILE A 115 7.34 -32.09 -3.12
CA ILE A 115 8.00 -30.89 -3.65
C ILE A 115 9.34 -31.29 -4.26
N ASP A 116 9.55 -30.91 -5.51
CA ASP A 116 10.85 -30.98 -6.16
C ASP A 116 11.67 -29.71 -5.85
N LEU A 117 13.01 -29.79 -5.97
CA LEU A 117 13.88 -28.67 -5.62
C LEU A 117 13.64 -27.41 -6.47
N GLU A 118 13.10 -27.58 -7.69
CA GLU A 118 12.75 -26.52 -8.62
C GLU A 118 11.38 -25.88 -8.35
N ASP A 119 10.55 -26.50 -7.51
CA ASP A 119 9.22 -26.01 -7.17
C ASP A 119 9.24 -24.85 -6.17
N VAL A 120 10.37 -24.60 -5.50
CA VAL A 120 10.50 -23.60 -4.42
C VAL A 120 11.20 -22.36 -4.94
N MET A 121 10.51 -21.21 -4.89
CA MET A 121 11.03 -19.93 -5.36
C MET A 121 10.75 -18.80 -4.37
N THR A 122 11.66 -17.85 -4.23
CA THR A 122 11.36 -16.57 -3.57
C THR A 122 10.59 -15.65 -4.53
N PRO A 123 9.86 -14.62 -4.04
CA PRO A 123 9.25 -13.61 -4.89
C PRO A 123 10.23 -12.98 -5.88
N ALA A 124 11.44 -12.65 -5.44
CA ALA A 124 12.48 -12.08 -6.30
C ALA A 124 12.86 -13.04 -7.45
N GLU A 125 12.99 -14.34 -7.16
CA GLU A 125 13.24 -15.35 -8.19
C GLU A 125 12.06 -15.51 -9.15
N VAL A 126 10.81 -15.48 -8.66
CA VAL A 126 9.60 -15.55 -9.50
C VAL A 126 9.60 -14.44 -10.55
N TYR A 127 9.77 -13.18 -10.11
CA TYR A 127 9.75 -12.05 -11.04
C TYR A 127 11.03 -11.97 -11.90
N SER A 128 12.17 -12.49 -11.42
CA SER A 128 13.35 -12.68 -12.24
C SER A 128 13.08 -13.66 -13.38
N THR A 129 12.50 -14.82 -13.08
CA THR A 129 12.15 -15.84 -14.07
C THR A 129 11.13 -15.32 -15.08
N LEU A 130 10.13 -14.54 -14.66
CA LEU A 130 9.18 -13.91 -15.58
C LEU A 130 9.91 -12.92 -16.51
N ARG A 131 10.82 -12.09 -15.99
CA ARG A 131 11.63 -11.21 -16.85
C ARG A 131 12.45 -12.02 -17.87
N ASP A 132 13.08 -13.11 -17.44
CA ASP A 132 13.87 -13.98 -18.32
C ASP A 132 13.01 -14.72 -19.36
N GLN A 133 11.72 -14.93 -19.07
CA GLN A 133 10.70 -15.40 -20.03
C GLN A 133 10.22 -14.33 -21.02
N GLY A 134 10.80 -13.13 -21.00
CA GLY A 134 10.53 -12.05 -21.95
C GLY A 134 9.46 -11.04 -21.52
N TYR A 135 9.02 -11.05 -20.26
CA TYR A 135 8.16 -9.99 -19.72
C TYR A 135 8.98 -8.72 -19.44
N CYS A 136 8.57 -7.57 -19.96
CA CYS A 136 9.22 -6.27 -19.75
C CYS A 136 8.82 -5.68 -18.39
N ILE A 137 9.43 -6.21 -17.33
CA ILE A 137 9.11 -5.85 -15.94
C ILE A 137 10.35 -5.43 -15.16
N ASP A 138 10.17 -4.44 -14.28
CA ASP A 138 11.11 -4.10 -13.22
C ASP A 138 10.44 -4.44 -11.88
N TYR A 139 11.08 -5.28 -11.06
CA TYR A 139 10.56 -5.67 -9.74
C TYR A 139 11.39 -5.06 -8.62
N LYS A 140 10.74 -4.57 -7.57
CA LYS A 140 11.40 -4.07 -6.35
C LYS A 140 10.55 -4.35 -5.10
N ARG A 141 11.20 -4.85 -4.04
CA ARG A 141 10.59 -5.00 -2.71
C ARG A 141 10.75 -3.72 -1.89
N ILE A 142 9.64 -3.09 -1.51
CA ILE A 142 9.59 -1.88 -0.68
C ILE A 142 8.52 -2.08 0.40
N PRO A 143 8.85 -2.74 1.52
CA PRO A 143 7.87 -3.06 2.56
C PRO A 143 7.18 -1.80 3.11
N LEU A 144 5.85 -1.77 3.00
CA LEU A 144 5.04 -0.60 3.36
C LEU A 144 3.63 -1.05 3.80
N THR A 145 3.51 -1.41 5.08
CA THR A 145 2.25 -1.82 5.69
C THR A 145 1.52 -0.64 6.33
N ARG A 146 0.31 -0.87 6.85
CA ARG A 146 -0.48 0.17 7.56
C ARG A 146 -0.04 0.34 9.00
N GLU A 147 0.45 -0.75 9.58
CA GLU A 147 0.86 -0.93 10.96
C GLU A 147 2.21 -0.27 11.25
N ARG A 148 3.06 -0.16 10.23
CA ARG A 148 4.31 0.62 10.30
C ARG A 148 4.02 2.12 10.39
N GLU A 149 4.84 2.86 11.12
CA GLU A 149 4.85 4.32 11.03
C GLU A 149 5.50 4.78 9.71
N ALA A 150 4.82 5.62 8.95
CA ALA A 150 5.34 6.13 7.68
C ALA A 150 6.48 7.14 7.92
N LEU A 151 7.53 7.06 7.11
CA LEU A 151 8.68 7.96 7.11
C LEU A 151 8.78 8.72 5.78
N ALA A 152 9.46 9.87 5.79
CA ALA A 152 9.75 10.60 4.55
C ALA A 152 10.59 9.75 3.56
N ALA A 153 11.50 8.93 4.08
CA ALA A 153 12.29 7.99 3.28
C ALA A 153 11.45 6.91 2.56
N ASP A 154 10.23 6.61 3.05
CA ASP A 154 9.33 5.68 2.35
C ASP A 154 8.78 6.33 1.07
N VAL A 155 8.48 7.63 1.12
CA VAL A 155 8.07 8.40 -0.06
C VAL A 155 9.22 8.43 -1.07
N ASP A 156 10.45 8.66 -0.63
CA ASP A 156 11.65 8.56 -1.47
C ASP A 156 11.80 7.18 -2.11
N SER A 157 11.59 6.13 -1.33
CA SER A 157 11.70 4.75 -1.81
C SER A 157 10.69 4.46 -2.92
N ILE A 158 9.42 4.85 -2.75
CA ILE A 158 8.38 4.69 -3.77
C ILE A 158 8.63 5.59 -4.98
N GLN A 159 8.95 6.88 -4.81
CA GLN A 159 9.19 7.74 -5.97
C GLN A 159 10.42 7.31 -6.77
N SER A 160 11.43 6.71 -6.12
CA SER A 160 12.63 6.21 -6.81
C SER A 160 12.37 5.00 -7.71
N SER A 161 11.27 4.26 -7.51
CA SER A 161 10.89 3.15 -8.41
C SER A 161 10.16 3.63 -9.66
N ILE A 162 9.80 4.92 -9.72
CA ILE A 162 9.07 5.48 -10.85
C ILE A 162 9.99 5.59 -12.06
N ASN A 163 9.50 5.07 -13.19
CA ASN A 163 10.22 5.13 -14.45
C ASN A 163 9.30 5.78 -15.48
N GLU A 164 9.67 6.97 -15.97
CA GLU A 164 8.82 7.76 -16.87
C GLU A 164 8.48 7.06 -18.20
N SER A 165 9.25 6.04 -18.60
CA SER A 165 8.96 5.19 -19.76
C SER A 165 7.96 4.07 -19.47
N SER A 166 7.69 3.77 -18.21
CA SER A 166 6.74 2.73 -17.80
C SER A 166 5.30 3.21 -17.95
N ARG A 167 4.48 2.36 -18.55
CA ARG A 167 3.05 2.65 -18.75
C ARG A 167 2.21 2.24 -17.55
N TYR A 168 2.59 1.16 -16.88
CA TYR A 168 1.83 0.64 -15.74
C TYR A 168 2.71 0.47 -14.50
N TYR A 169 2.07 0.67 -13.35
CA TYR A 169 2.63 0.50 -12.02
C TYR A 169 1.75 -0.48 -11.27
N LEU A 170 2.34 -1.59 -10.84
CA LEU A 170 1.66 -2.67 -10.14
C LEU A 170 2.16 -2.71 -8.71
N PHE A 171 1.23 -2.71 -7.75
CA PHE A 171 1.54 -2.77 -6.33
C PHE A 171 0.99 -4.07 -5.76
N ILE A 172 1.83 -4.82 -5.05
CA ILE A 172 1.46 -6.09 -4.41
C ILE A 172 1.45 -5.88 -2.91
N SER A 173 0.40 -6.34 -2.23
CA SER A 173 0.38 -6.50 -0.78
C SER A 173 -0.33 -7.81 -0.42
N HIS A 174 -0.40 -8.15 0.87
CA HIS A 174 -1.12 -9.35 1.32
C HIS A 174 -2.57 -9.37 0.78
N THR A 175 -3.33 -8.28 0.99
CA THR A 175 -4.76 -8.19 0.63
C THR A 175 -5.04 -7.35 -0.62
N GLY A 176 -4.05 -6.63 -1.14
CA GLY A 176 -4.26 -5.63 -2.19
C GLY A 176 -4.82 -4.30 -1.70
N TYR A 177 -5.03 -4.15 -0.39
CA TYR A 177 -5.53 -2.94 0.25
C TYR A 177 -4.48 -2.28 1.17
N GLY A 178 -4.80 -1.08 1.66
CA GLY A 178 -4.06 -0.40 2.73
C GLY A 178 -2.82 0.31 2.22
N GLY A 179 -1.62 -0.26 2.48
CA GLY A 179 -0.34 0.32 2.03
C GLY A 179 -0.28 0.55 0.52
N VAL A 180 -1.04 -0.25 -0.26
CA VAL A 180 -1.20 -0.09 -1.71
C VAL A 180 -1.77 1.28 -2.07
N ALA A 181 -2.83 1.75 -1.40
CA ALA A 181 -3.43 3.05 -1.69
C ALA A 181 -2.43 4.20 -1.46
N TYR A 182 -1.61 4.09 -0.42
CA TYR A 182 -0.58 5.08 -0.11
C TYR A 182 0.54 5.11 -1.18
N ALA A 183 1.06 3.95 -1.58
CA ALA A 183 2.06 3.86 -2.65
C ALA A 183 1.52 4.33 -4.01
N MET A 184 0.26 3.99 -4.33
CA MET A 184 -0.43 4.49 -5.52
C MET A 184 -0.57 6.01 -5.49
N ALA A 185 -0.96 6.59 -4.35
CA ALA A 185 -1.11 8.03 -4.20
C ALA A 185 0.24 8.76 -4.41
N ILE A 186 1.33 8.28 -3.78
CA ILE A 186 2.68 8.83 -4.00
C ILE A 186 3.02 8.81 -5.51
N THR A 187 2.77 7.68 -6.17
CA THR A 187 3.06 7.51 -7.60
C THR A 187 2.23 8.43 -8.48
N CYS A 188 0.93 8.55 -8.23
CA CYS A 188 0.04 9.45 -8.95
C CYS A 188 0.44 10.92 -8.79
N LEU A 189 0.82 11.35 -7.58
CA LEU A 189 1.26 12.71 -7.30
C LEU A 189 2.57 13.03 -8.03
N ARG A 190 3.52 12.08 -8.04
CA ARG A 190 4.80 12.25 -8.73
C ARG A 190 4.68 12.29 -10.26
N LEU A 191 3.71 11.57 -10.82
CA LEU A 191 3.41 11.54 -12.26
C LEU A 191 2.51 12.69 -12.73
N GLY A 192 2.07 13.57 -11.81
CA GLY A 192 1.14 14.67 -12.13
C GLY A 192 -0.21 14.17 -12.65
N ALA A 193 -0.67 13.01 -12.18
CA ALA A 193 -1.90 12.38 -12.66
C ALA A 193 -3.17 13.20 -12.35
N ASP A 194 -3.08 14.11 -11.39
CA ASP A 194 -4.11 15.09 -11.04
C ASP A 194 -4.30 16.16 -12.14
N ALA A 195 -3.22 16.56 -12.83
CA ALA A 195 -3.23 17.61 -13.86
C ALA A 195 -3.70 17.13 -15.25
N LYS A 196 -3.55 15.82 -15.54
CA LYS A 196 -3.88 15.22 -16.85
C LYS A 196 -5.38 15.14 -17.17
N PHE A 197 -6.27 15.68 -16.31
CA PHE A 197 -7.73 15.60 -16.48
C PHE A 197 -8.39 16.91 -16.93
N VAL A 198 -7.62 17.94 -17.33
CA VAL A 198 -8.23 19.13 -17.96
C VAL A 198 -8.67 18.85 -19.41
N MET A 199 -8.40 17.68 -19.98
CA MET A 199 -8.75 17.42 -21.38
C MET A 199 -9.08 15.95 -21.67
N GLU A 200 -10.19 15.47 -21.13
CA GLU A 200 -10.98 14.35 -21.69
C GLU A 200 -12.41 14.38 -21.08
N GLN A 201 -13.18 15.40 -21.46
CA GLN A 201 -14.63 15.37 -21.32
C GLN A 201 -15.22 14.56 -22.47
N THR A 202 -15.54 13.29 -22.23
CA THR A 202 -16.55 12.56 -23.00
C THR A 202 -17.20 11.51 -22.11
N ALA A 203 -18.30 11.88 -21.46
CA ALA A 203 -19.56 11.13 -21.40
C ALA A 203 -20.44 11.77 -20.32
N GLU A 204 -21.52 12.38 -20.79
CA GLU A 204 -22.56 13.04 -20.02
C GLU A 204 -23.12 12.14 -18.92
N THR A 205 -23.12 12.64 -17.68
CA THR A 205 -24.16 12.32 -16.72
C THR A 205 -24.68 13.63 -16.15
N HIS A 206 -25.81 14.07 -16.68
CA HIS A 206 -26.63 15.11 -16.10
C HIS A 206 -27.02 14.70 -14.67
N PHE A 207 -26.43 15.35 -13.66
CA PHE A 207 -27.01 15.36 -12.32
C PHE A 207 -27.50 16.78 -12.01
N VAL A 208 -28.83 16.91 -12.03
CA VAL A 208 -29.55 18.15 -11.73
C VAL A 208 -29.31 18.51 -10.27
N SER A 209 -28.57 19.60 -10.03
CA SER A 209 -28.45 20.21 -8.70
C SER A 209 -29.75 20.93 -8.38
N SER A 210 -30.60 20.34 -7.55
CA SER A 210 -31.69 21.05 -6.89
C SER A 210 -31.18 21.68 -5.61
N SER A 211 -31.01 23.00 -5.64
CA SER A 211 -30.76 23.79 -4.44
C SER A 211 -31.93 23.66 -3.46
N LEU A 212 -31.66 23.13 -2.27
CA LEU A 212 -32.52 23.26 -1.10
C LEU A 212 -31.67 23.74 0.07
N THR A 213 -31.76 25.04 0.36
CA THR A 213 -31.27 25.65 1.58
C THR A 213 -32.10 25.13 2.76
N LYS A 214 -31.60 24.09 3.43
CA LYS A 214 -32.03 23.72 4.79
C LYS A 214 -30.91 24.12 5.76
N SER A 215 -31.28 24.69 6.89
CA SER A 215 -30.37 25.02 7.99
C SER A 215 -29.66 23.75 8.46
N VAL A 216 -28.40 23.59 8.07
CA VAL A 216 -27.56 22.45 8.42
C VAL A 216 -27.16 22.59 9.88
N SER A 217 -27.35 21.53 10.69
CA SER A 217 -26.99 21.54 12.11
C SER A 217 -25.47 21.60 12.30
N VAL A 218 -24.99 22.18 13.41
CA VAL A 218 -23.54 22.28 13.72
C VAL A 218 -22.87 20.89 13.73
N LYS A 219 -23.54 19.84 14.23
CA LYS A 219 -23.04 18.46 14.20
C LYS A 219 -22.83 17.95 12.77
N THR A 220 -23.72 18.34 11.85
CA THR A 220 -23.63 17.96 10.43
C THR A 220 -22.46 18.69 9.74
N PHE A 221 -22.21 19.96 10.07
CA PHE A 221 -21.04 20.69 9.55
C PHE A 221 -19.72 20.08 10.01
N THR A 222 -19.61 19.68 11.28
CA THR A 222 -18.40 19.02 11.79
C THR A 222 -18.16 17.67 11.12
N ASP A 223 -19.19 16.85 10.91
CA ASP A 223 -19.03 15.55 10.22
C ASP A 223 -18.61 15.73 8.75
N ILE A 224 -19.16 16.74 8.07
CA ILE A 224 -18.77 17.08 6.69
C ILE A 224 -17.29 17.52 6.64
N ALA A 225 -16.86 18.40 7.55
CA ALA A 225 -15.47 18.86 7.60
C ALA A 225 -14.49 17.70 7.87
N LEU A 226 -14.84 16.80 8.80
CA LEU A 226 -14.01 15.62 9.10
C LEU A 226 -13.94 14.65 7.91
N ARG A 227 -15.04 14.42 7.20
CA ARG A 227 -15.04 13.65 5.93
C ARG A 227 -14.19 14.29 4.85
N GLN A 228 -14.10 15.62 4.84
CA GLN A 228 -13.23 16.36 3.93
C GLN A 228 -11.75 16.35 4.36
N GLY A 229 -11.42 15.73 5.49
CA GLY A 229 -10.05 15.67 6.00
C GLY A 229 -9.57 16.96 6.65
N ASP A 230 -10.49 17.85 7.03
CA ASP A 230 -10.18 19.17 7.63
C ASP A 230 -9.87 19.04 9.13
N TYR A 231 -8.94 18.16 9.47
CA TYR A 231 -8.40 18.01 10.82
C TYR A 231 -7.54 19.22 11.16
N ARG A 232 -7.58 19.67 12.42
CA ARG A 232 -6.87 20.89 12.85
C ARG A 232 -5.38 20.85 12.49
N ASP A 233 -4.72 19.73 12.70
CA ASP A 233 -3.28 19.61 12.45
C ASP A 233 -2.97 19.57 10.94
N ILE A 234 -3.88 19.04 10.11
CA ILE A 234 -3.82 19.15 8.64
C ILE A 234 -4.07 20.59 8.18
N LEU A 235 -4.99 21.33 8.81
CA LEU A 235 -5.19 22.75 8.53
C LEU A 235 -3.98 23.60 8.92
N ASN A 236 -3.26 23.22 9.98
CA ASN A 236 -2.00 23.88 10.35
C ASN A 236 -0.90 23.58 9.33
N LEU A 237 -0.80 22.33 8.86
CA LEU A 237 0.09 21.95 7.77
C LEU A 237 -0.18 22.77 6.51
N THR A 238 -1.44 22.85 6.06
CA THR A 238 -1.76 23.57 4.82
C THR A 238 -1.46 25.07 4.89
N ARG A 239 -1.46 25.68 6.08
CA ARG A 239 -1.01 27.08 6.28
C ARG A 239 0.51 27.22 6.24
N ALA A 240 1.25 26.20 6.68
CA ALA A 240 2.71 26.20 6.69
C ALA A 240 3.33 25.89 5.31
N LEU A 241 2.62 25.16 4.45
CA LEU A 241 3.10 24.76 3.13
C LEU A 241 2.92 25.83 2.06
N ILE A 242 3.92 25.97 1.19
CA ILE A 242 3.79 26.67 -0.08
C ILE A 242 2.80 25.89 -0.96
N HIS A 243 1.81 26.58 -1.53
CA HIS A 243 0.69 25.95 -2.24
C HIS A 243 -0.10 24.94 -1.38
N GLY A 244 -0.14 25.10 -0.06
CA GLY A 244 -0.76 24.13 0.85
C GLY A 244 -2.22 23.78 0.55
N PRO A 245 -3.15 24.75 0.42
CA PRO A 245 -4.54 24.45 0.09
C PRO A 245 -4.71 23.71 -1.24
N LYS A 246 -3.97 24.13 -2.27
CA LYS A 246 -3.95 23.47 -3.59
C LYS A 246 -3.39 22.04 -3.50
N SER A 247 -2.31 21.86 -2.74
CA SER A 247 -1.67 20.55 -2.53
C SER A 247 -2.63 19.58 -1.85
N LYS A 248 -3.38 20.03 -0.83
CA LYS A 248 -4.42 19.23 -0.20
C LYS A 248 -5.52 18.84 -1.18
N GLU A 249 -6.04 19.81 -1.95
CA GLU A 249 -7.11 19.55 -2.93
C GLU A 249 -6.69 18.50 -3.98
N GLU A 250 -5.46 18.59 -4.49
CA GLU A 250 -4.92 17.63 -5.45
C GLU A 250 -4.70 16.23 -4.84
N VAL A 251 -4.25 16.18 -3.57
CA VAL A 251 -4.13 14.91 -2.83
C VAL A 251 -5.49 14.26 -2.60
N ASP A 252 -6.50 15.04 -2.21
CA ASP A 252 -7.86 14.52 -2.00
C ASP A 252 -8.41 13.87 -3.28
N LYS A 253 -8.21 14.52 -4.44
CA LYS A 253 -8.57 13.97 -5.76
C LYS A 253 -7.80 12.68 -6.09
N VAL A 254 -6.53 12.58 -5.70
CA VAL A 254 -5.74 11.37 -5.92
C VAL A 254 -6.22 10.23 -5.01
N ILE A 255 -6.52 10.51 -3.74
CA ILE A 255 -7.09 9.52 -2.81
C ILE A 255 -8.41 8.97 -3.38
N ASP A 256 -9.29 9.84 -3.89
CA ASP A 256 -10.56 9.42 -4.50
C ASP A 256 -10.36 8.47 -5.69
N ARG A 257 -9.30 8.66 -6.48
CA ARG A 257 -8.96 7.75 -7.59
C ARG A 257 -8.39 6.42 -7.13
N CYS A 258 -7.76 6.39 -5.95
CA CYS A 258 -7.15 5.21 -5.38
C CYS A 258 -8.08 4.43 -4.43
N VAL A 259 -9.33 4.86 -4.26
CA VAL A 259 -10.30 4.28 -3.29
C VAL A 259 -10.48 2.77 -3.42
N GLY A 260 -10.34 2.21 -4.63
CA GLY A 260 -10.40 0.76 -4.86
C GLY A 260 -9.32 -0.05 -4.13
N ALA A 261 -8.20 0.58 -3.76
CA ALA A 261 -7.12 0.00 -2.95
C ALA A 261 -7.17 0.43 -1.47
N GLY A 262 -8.13 1.26 -1.09
CA GLY A 262 -8.29 1.83 0.25
C GLY A 262 -8.51 3.34 0.22
N ASP A 263 -9.30 3.83 1.17
CA ASP A 263 -9.58 5.25 1.35
C ASP A 263 -8.97 5.74 2.66
N LEU A 264 -7.84 6.44 2.54
CA LEU A 264 -7.11 6.93 3.71
C LEU A 264 -7.91 7.94 4.53
N ARG A 265 -8.78 8.75 3.91
CA ARG A 265 -9.58 9.75 4.63
C ARG A 265 -10.72 9.08 5.39
N GLU A 266 -11.35 8.09 4.77
CA GLU A 266 -12.36 7.28 5.47
C GLU A 266 -11.72 6.44 6.60
N ASP A 267 -10.53 5.87 6.40
CA ASP A 267 -9.79 5.14 7.44
C ASP A 267 -9.57 6.04 8.68
N ILE A 268 -9.06 7.28 8.49
CA ILE A 268 -8.84 8.24 9.59
C ILE A 268 -10.17 8.56 10.30
N LEU A 269 -11.25 8.78 9.53
CA LEU A 269 -12.57 9.06 10.08
C LEU A 269 -13.11 7.87 10.90
N GLN A 270 -12.91 6.64 10.43
CA GLN A 270 -13.35 5.43 11.11
C GLN A 270 -12.61 5.21 12.42
N TYR A 271 -11.28 5.36 12.44
CA TYR A 271 -10.51 5.28 13.69
C TYR A 271 -10.98 6.33 14.70
N ARG A 272 -11.22 7.57 14.26
CA ARG A 272 -11.74 8.64 15.14
C ARG A 272 -13.14 8.34 15.66
N LYS A 273 -14.04 7.79 14.83
CA LYS A 273 -15.39 7.39 15.28
C LYS A 273 -15.31 6.26 16.30
N ALA A 274 -14.52 5.23 16.01
CA ALA A 274 -14.31 4.11 16.92
C ALA A 274 -13.77 4.59 18.29
N LEU A 275 -12.77 5.49 18.31
CA LEU A 275 -12.24 6.06 19.56
C LEU A 275 -13.25 6.88 20.37
N ARG A 276 -14.18 7.56 19.70
CA ARG A 276 -15.23 8.32 20.37
C ARG A 276 -16.32 7.41 20.93
N ASP A 277 -16.62 6.36 20.19
CA ASP A 277 -17.64 5.39 20.56
C ASP A 277 -17.09 4.38 21.60
N CYS A 278 -15.78 4.35 21.81
CA CYS A 278 -15.16 3.64 22.93
C CYS A 278 -15.65 4.16 24.28
N SER A 279 -16.13 3.26 25.13
CA SER A 279 -16.58 3.57 26.48
C SER A 279 -15.39 3.74 27.45
N HIS A 280 -15.63 4.35 28.61
CA HIS A 280 -14.59 4.49 29.65
C HIS A 280 -14.21 3.16 30.32
N ASP A 281 -15.01 2.11 30.12
CA ASP A 281 -14.76 0.74 30.61
C ASP A 281 -14.13 -0.15 29.51
N ASP A 282 -13.83 0.41 28.34
CA ASP A 282 -13.20 -0.32 27.25
C ASP A 282 -11.74 -0.65 27.58
N ASP A 283 -11.28 -1.76 27.00
CA ASP A 283 -9.90 -2.22 27.08
C ASP A 283 -8.92 -1.11 26.65
N ASP A 284 -8.07 -0.69 27.60
CA ASP A 284 -7.02 0.32 27.38
C ASP A 284 -6.13 -0.05 26.16
N GLU A 285 -5.95 -1.35 25.89
CA GLU A 285 -5.21 -1.85 24.72
C GLU A 285 -5.92 -1.53 23.41
N ALA A 286 -7.23 -1.78 23.32
CA ALA A 286 -8.03 -1.50 22.12
C ALA A 286 -8.04 0.00 21.80
N ARG A 287 -8.19 0.84 22.83
CA ARG A 287 -8.13 2.30 22.69
C ARG A 287 -6.74 2.75 22.24
N SER A 288 -5.67 2.20 22.81
CA SER A 288 -4.28 2.48 22.42
C SER A 288 -4.04 2.12 20.95
N TYR A 289 -4.48 0.93 20.53
CA TYR A 289 -4.38 0.46 19.14
C TYR A 289 -5.10 1.39 18.15
N LEU A 290 -6.35 1.79 18.45
CA LEU A 290 -7.10 2.70 17.58
C LEU A 290 -6.43 4.08 17.46
N MET A 291 -5.88 4.59 18.57
CA MET A 291 -5.17 5.87 18.58
C MET A 291 -3.88 5.80 17.75
N ASP A 292 -3.11 4.72 17.90
CA ASP A 292 -1.89 4.46 17.15
C ASP A 292 -2.17 4.34 15.64
N MET A 293 -3.10 3.46 15.26
CA MET A 293 -3.45 3.26 13.84
C MET A 293 -4.03 4.50 13.17
N GLY A 294 -4.92 5.22 13.86
CA GLY A 294 -5.49 6.44 13.31
C GLY A 294 -4.46 7.59 13.22
N THR A 295 -3.51 7.67 14.15
CA THR A 295 -2.37 8.60 14.05
C THR A 295 -1.46 8.25 12.88
N LYS A 296 -1.16 6.96 12.67
CA LYS A 296 -0.39 6.47 11.50
C LYS A 296 -1.11 6.76 10.18
N ALA A 297 -2.43 6.63 10.13
CA ALA A 297 -3.22 7.02 8.95
C ALA A 297 -3.15 8.54 8.69
N LEU A 298 -3.31 9.35 9.73
CA LEU A 298 -3.19 10.81 9.65
C LEU A 298 -1.79 11.25 9.20
N ARG A 299 -0.74 10.57 9.67
CA ARG A 299 0.66 10.80 9.27
C ARG A 299 0.89 10.52 7.78
N ARG A 300 0.29 9.47 7.23
CA ARG A 300 0.33 9.21 5.77
C ARG A 300 -0.34 10.33 4.99
N TYR A 301 -1.49 10.82 5.45
CA TYR A 301 -2.19 11.92 4.78
C TYR A 301 -1.36 13.22 4.84
N PHE A 302 -0.76 13.51 5.99
CA PHE A 302 0.22 14.59 6.16
C PHE A 302 1.35 14.50 5.12
N PHE A 303 1.96 13.32 4.96
CA PHE A 303 3.05 13.13 4.00
C PHE A 303 2.60 13.27 2.55
N LEU A 304 1.40 12.80 2.17
CA LEU A 304 0.91 13.02 0.80
C LEU A 304 0.76 14.51 0.47
N ILE A 305 0.16 15.29 1.37
CA ILE A 305 -0.01 16.75 1.20
C ILE A 305 1.34 17.44 1.12
N THR A 306 2.25 17.07 2.02
CA THR A 306 3.59 17.65 2.08
C THR A 306 4.42 17.28 0.86
N PHE A 307 4.35 16.03 0.40
CA PHE A 307 5.00 15.56 -0.81
C PHE A 307 4.48 16.29 -2.04
N ARG A 308 3.17 16.56 -2.12
CA ARG A 308 2.62 17.34 -3.24
C ARG A 308 3.14 18.79 -3.25
N SER A 309 3.22 19.43 -2.09
CA SER A 309 3.86 20.75 -1.96
C SER A 309 5.34 20.71 -2.36
N TYR A 310 6.07 19.67 -1.96
CA TYR A 310 7.46 19.44 -2.36
C TYR A 310 7.61 19.34 -3.89
N VAL A 311 6.73 18.58 -4.57
CA VAL A 311 6.71 18.45 -6.04
C VAL A 311 6.44 19.79 -6.73
N HIS A 312 5.64 20.68 -6.13
CA HIS A 312 5.42 22.03 -6.67
C HIS A 312 6.63 22.95 -6.49
N CYS A 313 7.38 22.79 -5.40
CA CYS A 313 8.45 23.72 -5.02
C CYS A 313 9.82 23.35 -5.57
N THR A 314 10.05 22.08 -5.87
CA THR A 314 11.38 21.54 -6.15
C THR A 314 11.39 20.92 -7.53
N SER A 315 12.46 21.14 -8.30
CA SER A 315 12.66 20.33 -9.48
C SER A 315 12.92 18.88 -9.03
N LEU A 316 12.31 17.92 -9.73
CA LEU A 316 12.16 16.53 -9.28
C LEU A 316 13.49 15.74 -9.09
N HIS A 317 14.64 16.36 -9.33
CA HIS A 317 15.96 15.74 -9.31
C HIS A 317 17.00 16.46 -8.44
N GLU A 318 16.65 17.58 -7.79
CA GLU A 318 17.64 18.39 -7.05
C GLU A 318 17.87 17.90 -5.61
N VAL A 319 16.81 17.54 -4.89
CA VAL A 319 16.85 17.17 -3.47
C VAL A 319 15.86 16.04 -3.25
N THR A 320 16.13 15.08 -2.37
CA THR A 320 15.13 14.05 -2.02
C THR A 320 14.03 14.63 -1.13
N PHE A 321 12.87 13.96 -1.05
CA PHE A 321 11.80 14.41 -0.18
C PHE A 321 12.22 14.37 1.30
N ALA A 322 12.94 13.33 1.74
CA ALA A 322 13.44 13.25 3.10
C ALA A 322 14.39 14.41 3.44
N SER A 323 15.38 14.71 2.58
CA SER A 323 16.28 15.84 2.83
C SER A 323 15.57 17.19 2.78
N TRP A 324 14.53 17.33 1.95
CA TRP A 324 13.69 18.53 1.90
C TRP A 324 12.85 18.71 3.18
N MET A 325 12.39 17.61 3.79
CA MET A 325 11.71 17.59 5.09
C MET A 325 12.68 17.93 6.23
N GLU A 326 13.88 17.35 6.24
CA GLU A 326 14.92 17.63 7.24
C GLU A 326 15.32 19.11 7.27
N ALA A 327 15.36 19.76 6.10
CA ALA A 327 15.63 21.19 5.98
C ALA A 327 14.51 22.09 6.52
N ARG A 328 13.37 21.54 6.94
CA ARG A 328 12.16 22.24 7.41
C ARG A 328 11.72 21.73 8.79
N PRO A 329 12.43 22.12 9.87
CA PRO A 329 12.13 21.65 11.22
C PRO A 329 10.70 21.98 11.68
N GLU A 330 10.09 23.02 11.15
CA GLU A 330 8.68 23.36 11.39
C GLU A 330 7.73 22.25 10.90
N LEU A 331 8.03 21.60 9.76
CA LEU A 331 7.23 20.50 9.25
C LEU A 331 7.46 19.22 10.05
N GLY A 332 8.71 18.96 10.47
CA GLY A 332 9.04 17.88 11.40
C GLY A 332 8.25 18.00 12.71
N HIS A 333 8.27 19.18 13.33
CA HIS A 333 7.52 19.46 14.55
C HIS A 333 6.00 19.25 14.37
N LEU A 334 5.42 19.66 13.24
CA LEU A 334 3.99 19.40 12.97
C LEU A 334 3.70 17.89 12.82
N CYS A 335 4.59 17.15 12.14
CA CYS A 335 4.44 15.71 11.92
C CYS A 335 4.50 14.92 13.24
N ASP A 336 5.47 15.23 14.10
CA ASP A 336 5.68 14.51 15.37
C ASP A 336 4.59 14.80 16.43
N ASN A 337 3.81 15.87 16.22
CA ASN A 337 2.75 16.29 17.14
C ASN A 337 1.33 16.08 16.59
N LEU A 338 1.17 15.27 15.53
CA LEU A 338 -0.13 14.92 14.97
C LEU A 338 -1.03 14.26 16.02
N LYS A 339 -2.28 14.75 16.13
CA LYS A 339 -3.26 14.22 17.08
C LYS A 339 -4.60 13.98 16.40
N LEU A 340 -5.04 12.73 16.45
CA LEU A 340 -6.33 12.32 15.89
C LEU A 340 -7.53 12.92 16.63
N ASP A 341 -7.42 13.13 17.95
CA ASP A 341 -8.55 13.39 18.86
C ASP A 341 -8.82 14.86 19.20
N ARG A 342 -8.07 15.80 18.63
CA ARG A 342 -8.25 17.23 18.96
C ARG A 342 -9.26 17.95 18.07
#